data_AF-A0AAE3NQF8-F1
#
_entry.id   AF-A0AAE3NQF8-F1
#
_cell.length_a   1.000
_cell.length_b   1.000
_cell.length_c   1.000
_cell.angle_alpha   90.00
_cell.angle_beta   90.00
_cell.angle_gamma   90.00
#
_symmetry.space_group_name_H-M   'P 1'
#
loop_
_entity.id
_entity.type
_entity.pdbx_description
1 polymer ?
#
loop_
_entity_poly.entity_id
_entity_poly.type
_entity_poly.pdbx_seq_one_letter_code
_entity_poly.pdbx_strand_id
1 'polypeptide(L)'
;METTELQEARTRLQLFASTIGSEAPERLQEQDGAPSREVLDFCRAHGASLDYIFCGDVRPLIRAAANRSGDFDKLTYRRAHDDVEYTLTTLSGLATALNDMARESNRISTPDDEGNALTALIVTIEEQAKKLIELHEVEWTAAMKSGAQPSPAAA
;
A
#
# COMPACT_ATOMS: atom_id res chain seq x y z
N MET A 1 24.91 -25.96 -11.31
CA MET A 1 23.75 -26.68 -10.74
C MET A 1 22.67 -25.65 -10.57
N GLU A 2 21.50 -25.88 -11.15
CA GLU A 2 20.31 -25.06 -10.90
C GLU A 2 19.94 -25.23 -9.41
N THR A 3 19.64 -24.14 -8.71
CA THR A 3 19.27 -24.22 -7.29
C THR A 3 17.85 -24.79 -7.18
N THR A 4 17.56 -25.52 -6.09
CA THR A 4 16.22 -26.07 -5.83
C THR A 4 15.13 -25.00 -5.95
N GLU A 5 15.40 -23.79 -5.45
CA GLU A 5 14.50 -22.63 -5.51
C GLU A 5 14.16 -22.24 -6.96
N LEU A 6 15.14 -22.27 -7.87
CA LEU A 6 14.93 -21.88 -9.26
C LEU A 6 14.14 -22.95 -10.03
N GLN A 7 14.33 -24.22 -9.68
CA GLN A 7 13.54 -25.32 -10.24
C GLN A 7 12.08 -25.30 -9.75
N GLU A 8 11.85 -24.96 -8.49
CA GLU A 8 10.50 -24.71 -7.97
C GLU A 8 9.85 -23.51 -8.67
N ALA A 9 10.60 -22.42 -8.87
CA ALA A 9 10.11 -21.25 -9.58
C ALA A 9 9.72 -21.57 -11.03
N ARG A 10 10.54 -22.38 -11.73
CA ARG A 10 10.22 -22.91 -13.06
C ARG A 10 8.94 -23.73 -13.07
N THR A 11 8.75 -24.58 -12.06
CA THR A 11 7.53 -25.42 -11.91
C THR A 11 6.29 -24.55 -11.72
N ARG A 12 6.36 -23.51 -10.87
CA ARG A 12 5.26 -22.57 -10.65
C ARG A 12 4.93 -21.75 -11.90
N LEU A 13 5.96 -21.30 -12.63
CA LEU A 13 5.78 -20.58 -13.89
C LEU A 13 5.10 -21.46 -14.97
N GLN A 14 5.53 -22.71 -15.12
CA GLN A 14 4.91 -23.68 -16.03
C GLN A 14 3.45 -24.01 -15.65
N LEU A 15 3.18 -24.15 -14.35
CA LEU A 15 1.81 -24.36 -13.87
C LEU A 15 0.92 -23.15 -14.21
N PHE A 16 1.40 -21.93 -13.99
CA PHE A 16 0.65 -20.72 -14.35
C PHE A 16 0.41 -20.64 -15.86
N ALA A 17 1.45 -20.81 -16.67
CA ALA A 17 1.39 -20.74 -18.12
C ALA A 17 0.42 -21.76 -18.71
N SER A 18 0.45 -23.00 -18.23
CA SER A 18 -0.49 -24.04 -18.65
C SER A 18 -1.94 -23.74 -18.25
N THR A 19 -2.14 -23.13 -17.08
CA THR A 19 -3.48 -22.73 -16.60
C THR A 19 -4.12 -21.66 -17.51
N ILE A 20 -3.32 -20.73 -18.05
CA ILE A 20 -3.80 -19.66 -18.92
C ILE A 20 -3.73 -20.01 -20.42
N GLY A 21 -3.24 -21.20 -20.77
CA GLY A 21 -3.04 -21.63 -22.15
C GLY A 21 -1.95 -20.85 -22.91
N SER A 22 -0.91 -20.39 -22.21
CA SER A 22 0.23 -19.68 -22.79
C SER A 22 1.53 -20.49 -22.65
N GLU A 23 2.55 -20.16 -23.45
CA GLU A 23 3.89 -20.74 -23.32
C GLU A 23 4.66 -20.06 -22.18
N ALA A 24 5.39 -20.86 -21.40
CA ALA A 24 6.21 -20.37 -20.30
C ALA A 24 7.56 -19.84 -20.84
N PRO A 25 8.05 -18.69 -20.33
CA PRO A 25 9.41 -18.22 -20.62
C PRO A 25 10.47 -19.28 -20.33
N GLU A 26 11.46 -19.39 -21.23
CA GLU A 26 12.55 -20.37 -21.06
C GLU A 26 13.54 -19.93 -19.99
N ARG A 27 13.82 -18.62 -19.95
CA ARG A 27 14.82 -18.03 -19.06
C ARG A 27 14.14 -17.39 -17.85
N LEU A 28 14.44 -17.85 -16.63
CA LEU A 28 13.89 -17.25 -15.40
C LEU A 28 14.72 -16.08 -14.84
N GLN A 29 16.05 -16.16 -14.93
CA GLN A 29 16.96 -15.17 -14.38
C GLN A 29 18.07 -14.78 -15.36
N GLU A 30 18.62 -13.58 -15.18
CA GLU A 30 19.84 -13.12 -15.84
C GLU A 30 21.11 -13.61 -15.10
N GLN A 31 22.29 -13.27 -15.62
CA GLN A 31 23.57 -13.72 -15.04
C GLN A 31 23.83 -13.13 -13.65
N ASP A 32 23.21 -12.01 -13.32
CA ASP A 32 23.28 -11.32 -12.03
C ASP A 32 22.30 -11.88 -10.98
N GLY A 33 21.47 -12.86 -11.36
CA GLY A 33 20.41 -13.43 -10.51
C GLY A 33 19.11 -12.63 -10.49
N ALA A 34 19.01 -11.52 -11.23
CA ALA A 34 17.76 -10.78 -11.38
C ALA A 34 16.76 -11.56 -12.25
N PRO A 35 15.43 -11.37 -12.09
CA PRO A 35 14.44 -11.95 -13.00
C PRO A 35 14.70 -11.53 -14.44
N SER A 36 14.60 -12.48 -15.37
CA SER A 36 14.82 -12.20 -16.79
C SER A 36 13.77 -11.23 -17.34
N ARG A 37 14.15 -10.48 -18.38
CA ARG A 37 13.21 -9.64 -19.12
C ARG A 37 12.02 -10.43 -19.67
N GLU A 38 12.23 -11.66 -20.11
CA GLU A 38 11.16 -12.53 -20.61
C GLU A 38 10.10 -12.82 -19.54
N VAL A 39 10.52 -13.11 -18.31
CA VAL A 39 9.59 -13.32 -17.19
C VAL A 39 8.87 -12.02 -16.82
N LEU A 40 9.58 -10.89 -16.81
CA LEU A 40 8.96 -9.59 -16.53
C LEU A 40 7.88 -9.24 -17.58
N ASP A 41 8.16 -9.44 -18.85
CA ASP A 41 7.23 -9.17 -19.94
C ASP A 41 6.05 -10.16 -19.91
N PHE A 42 6.29 -11.44 -19.58
CA PHE A 42 5.23 -12.42 -19.35
C PHE A 42 4.31 -12.02 -18.19
N CYS A 43 4.87 -11.58 -17.05
CA CYS A 43 4.10 -11.10 -15.90
C CYS A 43 3.22 -9.90 -16.27
N ARG A 44 3.73 -8.96 -17.08
CA ARG A 44 2.95 -7.81 -17.57
C ARG A 44 1.83 -8.23 -18.51
N ALA A 45 2.10 -9.14 -19.44
CA ALA A 45 1.13 -9.57 -20.44
C ALA A 45 -0.02 -10.38 -19.85
N HIS A 46 0.27 -11.27 -18.90
CA HIS A 46 -0.69 -12.24 -18.38
C HIS A 46 -1.12 -12.02 -16.92
N GLY A 47 -0.57 -10.99 -16.27
CA GLY A 47 -0.88 -10.67 -14.88
C GLY A 47 -0.37 -11.71 -13.88
N ALA A 48 0.72 -12.40 -14.21
CA ALA A 48 1.43 -13.27 -13.28
C ALA A 48 2.17 -12.42 -12.21
N SER A 49 2.39 -13.01 -11.03
CA SER A 49 3.12 -12.35 -9.94
C SER A 49 4.52 -12.94 -9.79
N LEU A 50 5.53 -12.08 -9.69
CA LEU A 50 6.89 -12.50 -9.37
C LEU A 50 6.96 -13.16 -7.99
N ASP A 51 6.20 -12.65 -7.01
CA ASP A 51 6.15 -13.25 -5.67
C ASP A 51 5.56 -14.67 -5.70
N TYR A 52 4.62 -14.92 -6.61
CA TYR A 52 4.12 -16.28 -6.80
C TYR A 52 5.19 -17.17 -7.44
N ILE A 53 5.83 -16.70 -8.52
CA ILE A 53 6.83 -17.47 -9.25
C ILE A 53 8.01 -17.80 -8.34
N PHE A 54 8.61 -16.81 -7.68
CA PHE A 54 9.84 -17.00 -6.91
C PHE A 54 9.60 -17.41 -5.45
N CYS A 55 8.54 -16.91 -4.81
CA CYS A 55 8.29 -17.13 -3.38
C CYS A 55 7.07 -18.01 -3.08
N GLY A 56 6.29 -18.40 -4.09
CA GLY A 56 5.04 -19.15 -3.90
C GLY A 56 3.89 -18.33 -3.28
N ASP A 57 4.03 -17.00 -3.16
CA ASP A 57 3.01 -16.16 -2.56
C ASP A 57 1.84 -15.91 -3.53
N VAL A 58 0.69 -16.50 -3.22
CA VAL A 58 -0.53 -16.36 -4.02
C VAL A 58 -1.30 -15.07 -3.73
N ARG A 59 -0.97 -14.33 -2.65
CA ARG A 59 -1.74 -13.14 -2.22
C ARG A 59 -1.81 -12.07 -3.32
N PRO A 60 -0.75 -11.74 -4.06
CA PRO A 60 -0.84 -10.75 -5.15
C PRO A 60 -1.74 -11.23 -6.30
N LEU A 61 -1.75 -12.53 -6.62
CA LEU A 61 -2.62 -13.09 -7.65
C LEU A 61 -4.10 -13.02 -7.24
N ILE A 62 -4.42 -13.41 -6.00
CA ILE A 62 -5.78 -13.32 -5.45
C ILE A 62 -6.23 -11.86 -5.45
N ARG A 63 -5.36 -10.93 -5.02
CA ARG A 63 -5.64 -9.49 -4.98
C ARG A 63 -5.86 -8.92 -6.39
N ALA A 64 -5.08 -9.35 -7.38
CA ALA A 64 -5.25 -8.95 -8.77
C ALA A 64 -6.52 -9.53 -9.41
N ALA A 65 -6.83 -10.80 -9.14
CA ALA A 65 -8.06 -11.44 -9.60
C ALA A 65 -9.30 -10.79 -8.99
N ALA A 66 -9.25 -10.50 -7.69
CA ALA A 66 -10.26 -9.74 -6.97
C ALA A 66 -10.52 -8.38 -7.64
N ASN A 67 -9.47 -7.59 -7.90
CA ASN A 67 -9.60 -6.29 -8.56
C ASN A 67 -10.18 -6.37 -9.99
N ARG A 68 -9.98 -7.49 -10.71
CA ARG A 68 -10.50 -7.68 -12.07
C ARG A 68 -11.98 -8.07 -12.14
N SER A 69 -12.53 -8.68 -11.08
CA SER A 69 -13.91 -9.19 -11.08
C SER A 69 -14.99 -8.10 -10.92
N GLY A 70 -14.64 -6.82 -10.77
CA GLY A 70 -15.58 -5.70 -10.68
C GLY A 70 -16.45 -5.64 -9.42
N ASP A 71 -16.70 -6.78 -8.75
CA ASP A 71 -17.39 -6.85 -7.45
C ASP A 71 -16.54 -6.28 -6.29
N PHE A 72 -15.26 -6.03 -6.55
CA PHE A 72 -14.28 -5.53 -5.58
C PHE A 72 -14.22 -4.01 -5.49
N ASP A 73 -14.96 -3.28 -6.31
CA ASP A 73 -15.01 -1.81 -6.26
C ASP A 73 -15.54 -1.27 -4.92
N LYS A 74 -16.32 -2.09 -4.21
CA LYS A 74 -16.75 -1.80 -2.82
C LYS A 74 -15.66 -2.11 -1.79
N LEU A 75 -14.76 -3.07 -2.09
CA LEU A 75 -13.70 -3.51 -1.19
C LEU A 75 -12.44 -2.66 -1.31
N THR A 76 -12.09 -2.16 -2.50
CA THR A 76 -11.04 -1.15 -2.69
C THR A 76 -11.39 0.16 -1.99
N TYR A 77 -12.66 0.56 -2.07
CA TYR A 77 -13.17 1.75 -1.40
C TYR A 77 -13.22 1.59 0.12
N ARG A 78 -13.68 0.45 0.62
CA ARG A 78 -13.60 0.12 2.04
C ARG A 78 -12.16 0.14 2.53
N ARG A 79 -11.22 -0.36 1.72
CA ARG A 79 -9.80 -0.35 2.07
C ARG A 79 -9.19 1.05 2.07
N ALA A 80 -9.53 1.90 1.09
CA ALA A 80 -9.09 3.31 1.10
C ALA A 80 -9.62 4.05 2.34
N HIS A 81 -10.85 3.73 2.77
CA HIS A 81 -11.40 4.23 4.03
C HIS A 81 -10.66 3.70 5.25
N ASP A 82 -10.39 2.39 5.31
CA ASP A 82 -9.64 1.78 6.40
C ASP A 82 -8.21 2.35 6.50
N ASP A 83 -7.56 2.63 5.35
CA ASP A 83 -6.23 3.25 5.30
C ASP A 83 -6.26 4.69 5.83
N VAL A 84 -7.28 5.49 5.48
CA VAL A 84 -7.50 6.84 6.02
C VAL A 84 -7.77 6.79 7.53
N GLU A 85 -8.63 5.89 8.01
CA GLU A 85 -8.88 5.71 9.45
C GLU A 85 -7.61 5.34 10.22
N TYR A 86 -6.78 4.48 9.63
CA TYR A 86 -5.49 4.11 10.22
C TYR A 86 -4.54 5.32 10.30
N THR A 87 -4.44 6.13 9.25
CA THR A 87 -3.64 7.37 9.26
C THR A 87 -4.15 8.34 10.32
N LEU A 88 -5.46 8.56 10.43
CA LEU A 88 -6.04 9.45 11.44
C LEU A 88 -5.78 8.96 12.86
N THR A 89 -5.88 7.65 13.10
CA THR A 89 -5.53 7.03 14.38
C THR A 89 -4.06 7.26 14.72
N THR A 90 -3.17 7.13 13.74
CA THR A 90 -1.72 7.35 13.91
C THR A 90 -1.42 8.81 14.24
N LEU A 91 -2.01 9.76 13.50
CA LEU A 91 -1.83 11.20 13.74
C LEU A 91 -2.36 11.61 15.12
N SER A 92 -3.52 11.07 15.53
CA SER A 92 -4.09 11.33 16.85
C SER A 92 -3.20 10.80 17.98
N GLY A 93 -2.65 9.59 17.82
CA GLY A 93 -1.69 9.02 18.78
C GLY A 93 -0.42 9.86 18.89
N LEU A 94 0.11 10.33 17.77
CA LEU A 94 1.31 11.17 17.73
C LEU A 94 1.07 12.55 18.35
N ALA A 95 -0.06 13.19 18.05
CA ALA A 95 -0.44 14.46 18.68
C ALA A 95 -0.60 14.33 20.20
N THR A 96 -1.15 13.21 20.67
CA THR A 96 -1.25 12.90 22.11
C THR A 96 0.13 12.78 22.75
N ALA A 97 1.03 12.00 22.13
CA ALA A 97 2.39 11.83 22.64
C ALA A 97 3.18 13.14 22.68
N LEU A 98 3.07 13.98 21.65
CA LEU A 98 3.69 15.31 21.63
C LEU A 98 3.13 16.23 22.72
N ASN A 99 1.81 16.18 22.97
CA ASN A 99 1.19 16.94 24.06
C ASN A 99 1.71 16.52 25.43
N ASP A 100 1.88 15.22 25.67
CA ASP A 100 2.44 14.72 26.92
C ASP A 100 3.91 15.11 27.09
N MET A 101 4.70 15.04 26.01
CA MET A 101 6.08 15.55 26.00
C MET A 101 6.14 17.06 26.28
N ALA A 102 5.26 17.86 25.68
CA ALA A 102 5.24 19.31 25.91
C ALA A 102 4.86 19.64 27.36
N ARG A 103 3.91 18.90 27.95
CA ARG A 103 3.54 19.03 29.37
C ARG A 103 4.69 18.70 30.30
N GLU A 104 5.44 17.63 30.02
CA GLU A 104 6.60 17.24 30.82
C GLU A 104 7.78 18.22 30.61
N SER A 105 7.99 18.71 29.39
CA SER A 105 9.00 19.72 29.09
C SER A 105 8.73 21.04 29.81
N ASN A 106 7.47 21.47 29.95
CA ASN A 106 7.12 22.66 30.72
C ASN A 106 7.43 22.51 32.23
N ARG A 107 7.64 21.29 32.74
CA ARG A 107 8.14 21.07 34.11
C ARG A 107 9.64 21.29 34.21
N ILE A 108 10.37 21.16 33.09
CA ILE A 108 11.80 21.45 32.97
C ILE A 108 11.90 22.93 32.58
N SER A 109 11.74 23.80 33.57
CA SER A 109 11.73 25.26 33.40
C SER A 109 12.98 25.75 32.64
N THR A 110 12.83 26.13 31.38
CA THR A 110 13.82 26.93 30.65
C THR A 110 13.30 28.37 30.54
N PRO A 111 14.12 29.38 30.87
CA PRO A 111 13.66 30.77 31.00
C PRO A 111 13.45 31.53 29.68
N ASP A 112 13.52 30.86 28.53
CA ASP A 112 13.34 31.52 27.23
C ASP A 112 11.89 31.42 26.74
N ASP A 113 11.34 32.59 26.42
CA ASP A 113 9.95 32.87 25.99
C ASP A 113 9.71 32.51 24.50
N GLU A 114 10.65 31.80 23.86
CA GLU A 114 10.47 31.32 22.49
C GLU A 114 9.45 30.18 22.50
N GLY A 115 8.25 30.49 22.01
CA GLY A 115 7.09 29.60 21.97
C GLY A 115 7.48 28.17 21.64
N ASN A 116 7.14 27.25 22.56
CA ASN A 116 7.54 25.85 22.52
C ASN A 116 7.29 25.26 21.12
N ALA A 117 8.36 24.94 20.39
CA ALA A 117 8.30 24.40 19.03
C ALA A 117 7.42 23.13 18.94
N LEU A 118 7.28 22.40 20.05
CA LEU A 118 6.36 21.26 20.14
C LEU A 118 4.90 21.70 20.02
N THR A 119 4.51 22.83 20.62
CA THR A 119 3.15 23.39 20.48
C THR A 119 2.84 23.78 19.05
N ALA A 120 3.79 24.39 18.34
CA ALA A 120 3.63 24.72 16.92
C ALA A 120 3.49 23.47 16.04
N LEU A 121 4.26 22.41 16.34
CA LEU A 121 4.17 21.12 15.64
C LEU A 121 2.82 20.44 15.89
N ILE A 122 2.31 20.45 17.13
CA ILE A 122 1.00 19.88 17.50
C ILE A 122 -0.12 20.56 16.69
N VAL A 123 -0.14 21.89 16.67
CA VAL A 123 -1.15 22.66 15.91
C VAL A 123 -1.11 22.31 14.42
N THR A 124 0.10 22.15 13.85
CA THR A 124 0.27 21.79 12.44
C THR A 124 -0.31 20.40 12.14
N ILE A 125 -0.08 19.43 13.02
CA ILE A 125 -0.56 18.05 12.85
C ILE A 125 -2.08 17.98 13.00
N GLU A 126 -2.66 18.71 13.95
CA GLU A 126 -4.11 18.83 14.11
C GLU A 126 -4.77 19.47 12.87
N GLU A 127 -4.17 20.52 12.32
CA GLU A 127 -4.68 21.17 11.10
C GLU A 127 -4.60 20.25 9.88
N GLN A 128 -3.52 19.48 9.74
CA GLN A 128 -3.40 18.47 8.68
C GLN A 128 -4.43 17.35 8.82
N ALA A 129 -4.62 16.83 10.03
CA ALA A 129 -5.64 15.81 10.30
C ALA A 129 -7.05 16.32 9.97
N LYS A 130 -7.37 17.57 10.34
CA LYS A 130 -8.66 18.19 10.02
C LYS A 130 -8.88 18.33 8.51
N LYS A 131 -7.89 18.81 7.76
CA LYS A 131 -7.98 18.92 6.29
C LYS A 131 -8.20 17.55 5.63
N LEU A 132 -7.55 16.51 6.15
CA LEU A 132 -7.68 15.16 5.64
C LEU A 132 -9.08 14.57 5.91
N ILE A 133 -9.66 14.84 7.09
CA ILE A 133 -11.05 14.48 7.41
C ILE A 133 -12.03 15.16 6.47
N GLU A 134 -11.92 16.48 6.29
CA GLU A 134 -12.84 17.25 5.45
C GLU A 134 -12.79 16.80 3.98
N LEU A 135 -11.59 16.55 3.45
CA LEU A 135 -11.42 16.02 2.10
C LEU A 135 -12.04 14.64 1.96
N HIS A 136 -11.75 13.74 2.91
CA HIS A 136 -12.28 12.37 2.91
C HIS A 136 -13.81 12.36 3.00
N GLU A 137 -14.44 13.17 3.84
CA GLU A 137 -15.90 13.26 3.93
C GLU A 137 -16.54 13.74 2.62
N VAL A 138 -15.94 14.72 1.95
CA VAL A 138 -16.42 15.25 0.67
C VAL A 138 -16.33 14.18 -0.43
N GLU A 139 -15.17 13.54 -0.56
CA GLU A 139 -14.96 12.44 -1.53
C GLU A 139 -15.87 11.26 -1.22
N TRP A 140 -16.02 10.92 0.06
CA TRP A 140 -16.85 9.81 0.50
C TRP A 140 -18.33 10.03 0.18
N THR A 141 -18.85 11.21 0.53
CA THR A 141 -20.26 11.55 0.26
C THR A 141 -20.55 11.70 -1.23
N ALA A 142 -19.59 12.18 -2.04
CA ALA A 142 -19.73 12.27 -3.49
C ALA A 142 -19.79 10.88 -4.16
N ALA A 143 -18.92 9.95 -3.75
CA ALA A 143 -18.91 8.58 -4.23
C ALA A 143 -20.19 7.82 -3.88
N MET A 144 -20.67 7.95 -2.63
CA MET A 144 -21.92 7.33 -2.19
C MET A 144 -23.15 7.83 -2.97
N LYS A 145 -23.17 9.11 -3.37
CA LYS A 145 -24.30 9.71 -4.13
C LYS A 145 -24.28 9.39 -5.62
N SER A 146 -23.10 9.31 -6.22
CA SER A 146 -22.95 9.13 -7.67
C SER A 146 -23.00 7.66 -8.10
N GLY A 147 -22.78 6.72 -7.18
CA GLY A 147 -22.48 5.33 -7.54
C GLY A 147 -21.17 5.19 -8.33
N ALA A 148 -20.41 6.29 -8.48
CA ALA A 148 -19.12 6.34 -9.14
C ALA A 148 -18.01 6.30 -8.09
N GLN A 149 -16.91 5.62 -8.41
CA GLN A 149 -15.75 5.58 -7.52
C GLN A 149 -15.07 6.95 -7.43
N PRO A 150 -14.65 7.40 -6.23
CA PRO A 150 -13.79 8.54 -6.11
C PRO A 150 -12.39 8.16 -6.62
N SER A 151 -11.77 9.06 -7.40
CA SER A 151 -10.41 8.87 -7.88
C SER A 151 -9.46 8.85 -6.68
N PRO A 152 -8.51 7.90 -6.58
CA PRO A 152 -7.53 7.93 -5.51
C PRO A 152 -6.73 9.22 -5.68
N ALA A 153 -6.88 10.13 -4.69
CA ALA A 153 -6.15 11.38 -4.65
C ALA A 153 -4.66 11.08 -4.89
N ALA A 154 -4.08 11.77 -5.87
CA ALA A 154 -2.65 11.71 -6.15
C ALA A 154 -1.91 12.28 -4.94
N ALA A 155 -1.52 11.39 -4.03
CA ALA A 155 -0.61 11.64 -2.93
C ALA A 155 0.84 11.69 -3.42
#